data_AF-A0A918H380-F1
#
_entry.id   AF-A0A918H380-F1
#
_cell.length_a   1.000
_cell.length_b   1.000
_cell.length_c   1.000
_cell.angle_alpha   90.00
_cell.angle_beta   90.00
_cell.angle_gamma   90.00
#
_symmetry.space_group_name_H-M   'P 1'
#
loop_
_entity.id
_entity.type
_entity.pdbx_description
1 polymer ?
#
loop_
_entity_poly.entity_id
_entity_poly.type
_entity_poly.pdbx_seq_one_letter_code
_entity_poly.pdbx_strand_id
1 'polypeptide(L)'
;MTDDGQEHGLKRRAGPSAEGDGMAPGVAGAVSGGAEAGTGMSSTGPGPETGGPEAAGPVERGLGVLRVMAGAPQPVRPGDLARATGLARSAVDRITATLVHLGHLRTEGRDLSIAPRLLEFGNAYLDASGFGHALRPSLERLARALDESVSAIVLDGCDARIIGKAVPPGRMIPLGFRVGDLLPAERCAAGAVLATAWDPRTYEAWRARRAADPLDAGFVAVPTRSTEPSPERTEADFAAWTGTTAATGWALDDQLVAPGLVALSVPVRDADGRPVCAISVLAHTSRHSADGLREHALTAMTRSAQEISQALYGPAAALGPSAGLDPSAAPAGTAYTDAKPELGPSFLQALARGLAVLVALGRQRGGLTLAEAAEAAGLSYPSTRRNLLMLRQLGYVEQEGRRFLPTPHVLELGYARLSGLTLAELAQPHLAHLSGQVGESASLAVLDGSEVRYIARVATEQITSARIAPGARLPAYATSMGRVLLAGLPEPDRAARLEALPPQDLTPYTLTSPAEVTTALRRAADDGFALVEQELEIGLRSLAVPVRDRGGRAVAAVNVALHAGPDSPEHTVAAMLPALRACAARVETDLAMVSAHAPVETG
;
A
#
# COMPACT_ATOMS: atom_id res chain seq x y z
N MET A 1 -40.19 -3.74 46.91
CA MET A 1 -39.30 -4.45 47.86
C MET A 1 -38.07 -3.59 48.03
N THR A 2 -37.65 -3.43 49.28
CA THR A 2 -36.37 -2.86 49.73
C THR A 2 -35.17 -3.64 49.13
N ASP A 3 -33.93 -3.15 49.11
CA ASP A 3 -33.25 -2.26 50.07
C ASP A 3 -32.02 -1.54 49.46
N ASP A 4 -31.62 -0.39 50.04
CA ASP A 4 -30.29 0.30 50.12
C ASP A 4 -29.21 0.24 48.99
N GLY A 5 -28.21 1.14 48.89
CA GLY A 5 -27.76 2.25 49.75
C GLY A 5 -26.27 2.10 50.16
N GLN A 6 -25.37 3.10 50.06
CA GLN A 6 -25.46 4.43 49.43
C GLN A 6 -24.07 4.86 48.83
N GLU A 7 -23.34 5.79 49.47
CA GLU A 7 -22.13 6.47 48.97
C GLU A 7 -20.91 6.42 49.92
N HIS A 8 -19.72 6.73 49.36
CA HIS A 8 -18.57 7.44 49.95
C HIS A 8 -17.84 6.94 51.23
N GLY A 9 -16.50 6.97 51.19
CA GLY A 9 -15.67 6.80 52.40
C GLY A 9 -14.15 6.80 52.21
N LEU A 10 -13.54 7.98 51.98
CA LEU A 10 -12.07 8.14 51.96
C LEU A 10 -11.49 8.23 53.39
N LYS A 11 -10.64 7.28 53.85
CA LYS A 11 -9.84 7.43 55.09
C LYS A 11 -8.42 6.84 55.01
N ARG A 12 -7.45 7.59 55.56
CA ARG A 12 -6.02 7.25 55.69
C ARG A 12 -5.72 6.43 56.97
N ARG A 13 -4.63 5.66 56.95
CA ARG A 13 -3.67 5.30 58.04
C ARG A 13 -2.45 4.65 57.34
N ALA A 14 -1.17 4.97 57.57
CA ALA A 14 -0.35 5.00 58.80
C ALA A 14 -0.24 3.59 59.45
N GLY A 15 0.93 2.98 59.67
CA GLY A 15 2.32 3.44 59.50
C GLY A 15 3.35 2.29 59.36
N PRO A 16 4.44 2.21 60.15
CA PRO A 16 5.82 2.26 59.60
C PRO A 16 6.76 1.11 60.07
N SER A 17 8.08 1.36 59.94
CA SER A 17 9.26 0.63 60.50
C SER A 17 9.93 -0.41 59.57
N ALA A 18 11.26 -0.62 59.58
CA ALA A 18 12.41 0.16 60.10
C ALA A 18 13.74 -0.43 59.57
N GLU A 19 14.84 0.35 59.64
CA GLU A 19 16.27 -0.07 59.71
C GLU A 19 16.89 -0.89 58.53
N GLY A 20 18.20 -0.81 58.24
CA GLY A 20 19.28 -0.02 58.84
C GLY A 20 20.62 -0.15 58.06
N ASP A 21 21.62 0.68 58.41
CA ASP A 21 22.96 0.74 57.79
C ASP A 21 23.82 -0.54 57.94
N GLY A 22 24.82 -0.73 57.06
CA GLY A 22 25.67 -1.95 57.08
C GLY A 22 26.97 -1.96 56.25
N MET A 23 27.85 -0.98 56.47
CA MET A 23 29.32 -0.97 56.30
C MET A 23 30.05 -2.26 55.78
N ALA A 24 30.95 -2.11 54.80
CA ALA A 24 31.97 -3.11 54.42
C ALA A 24 33.27 -2.96 55.27
N PRO A 25 34.15 -3.98 55.43
CA PRO A 25 35.33 -4.03 54.54
C PRO A 25 36.07 -5.39 54.34
N GLY A 26 36.81 -5.49 53.23
CA GLY A 26 38.25 -5.86 53.24
C GLY A 26 38.72 -7.33 53.09
N VAL A 27 40.03 -7.44 52.80
CA VAL A 27 40.93 -8.62 52.65
C VAL A 27 41.01 -9.21 51.22
N ALA A 28 42.14 -9.53 50.58
CA ALA A 28 43.57 -9.09 50.51
C ALA A 28 44.32 -10.18 49.69
N GLY A 29 45.46 -9.85 49.05
CA GLY A 29 46.38 -10.81 48.38
C GLY A 29 46.59 -10.49 46.88
N ALA A 30 47.65 -9.77 46.46
CA ALA A 30 49.07 -10.18 46.36
C ALA A 30 49.31 -11.17 45.18
N VAL A 31 49.81 -10.77 43.99
CA VAL A 31 51.14 -10.22 43.58
C VAL A 31 52.08 -11.31 43.02
N SER A 32 52.82 -10.96 41.95
CA SER A 32 53.82 -11.73 41.17
C SER A 32 53.25 -12.77 40.18
N GLY A 33 53.84 -12.97 38.99
CA GLY A 33 54.94 -12.26 38.33
C GLY A 33 55.38 -12.98 37.04
N GLY A 34 56.37 -12.42 36.33
CA GLY A 34 57.07 -13.11 35.24
C GLY A 34 56.57 -12.77 33.82
N ALA A 35 57.50 -12.36 32.96
CA ALA A 35 57.32 -12.24 31.52
C ALA A 35 58.00 -13.42 30.83
N GLU A 36 57.48 -13.86 29.68
CA GLU A 36 58.33 -14.36 28.58
C GLU A 36 57.56 -14.42 27.25
N ALA A 37 58.32 -14.38 26.15
CA ALA A 37 57.77 -14.30 24.80
C ALA A 37 57.45 -15.69 24.23
N GLY A 38 56.30 -15.82 23.56
CA GLY A 38 55.90 -17.04 22.86
C GLY A 38 55.23 -16.71 21.52
N THR A 39 55.97 -16.85 20.42
CA THR A 39 55.43 -16.78 19.06
C THR A 39 54.45 -17.93 18.80
N GLY A 40 53.15 -17.62 18.82
CA GLY A 40 52.06 -18.56 18.49
C GLY A 40 51.23 -18.04 17.33
N MET A 41 51.62 -18.38 16.09
CA MET A 41 50.88 -18.03 14.89
C MET A 41 49.66 -18.95 14.75
N SER A 42 48.51 -18.50 15.26
CA SER A 42 47.22 -19.20 15.15
C SER A 42 46.33 -18.52 14.12
N SER A 43 45.98 -19.25 13.08
CA SER A 43 45.07 -18.78 12.03
C SER A 43 43.62 -19.03 12.43
N THR A 44 42.88 -17.94 12.67
CA THR A 44 41.42 -17.96 12.73
C THR A 44 40.88 -16.89 11.78
N GLY A 45 40.23 -17.33 10.71
CA GLY A 45 39.50 -16.41 9.82
C GLY A 45 38.29 -15.81 10.54
N PRO A 46 37.80 -14.63 10.10
CA PRO A 46 36.62 -14.03 10.71
C PRO A 46 35.40 -14.91 10.41
N GLY A 47 34.83 -15.50 11.45
CA GLY A 47 33.46 -16.02 11.39
C GLY A 47 32.47 -14.88 11.19
N PRO A 48 31.24 -15.16 10.70
CA PRO A 48 30.22 -14.13 10.54
C PRO A 48 29.82 -13.62 11.93
N GLU A 49 30.18 -12.37 12.24
CA GLU A 49 29.66 -11.67 13.42
C GLU A 49 28.16 -11.44 13.25
N THR A 50 27.36 -12.32 13.86
CA THR A 50 25.91 -12.12 14.01
C THR A 50 25.65 -11.02 15.04
N GLY A 51 25.87 -9.77 14.64
CA GLY A 51 25.51 -8.61 15.43
C GLY A 51 24.02 -8.61 15.73
N GLY A 52 23.64 -8.38 17.00
CA GLY A 52 22.24 -8.25 17.40
C GLY A 52 21.56 -7.04 16.74
N PRO A 53 20.22 -6.89 16.87
CA PRO A 53 19.44 -5.86 16.17
C PRO A 53 19.83 -4.40 16.49
N GLU A 54 20.68 -4.14 17.49
CA GLU A 54 21.28 -2.81 17.72
C GLU A 54 22.50 -2.49 16.84
N ALA A 55 23.19 -3.50 16.28
CA ALA A 55 24.27 -3.30 15.32
C ALA A 55 23.75 -2.81 13.95
N ALA A 56 22.46 -3.02 13.67
CA ALA A 56 21.81 -2.66 12.42
C ALA A 56 21.75 -1.14 12.17
N GLY A 57 21.97 -0.75 10.91
CA GLY A 57 21.94 0.64 10.48
C GLY A 57 20.55 1.30 10.64
N PRO A 58 20.44 2.64 10.71
CA PRO A 58 19.13 3.30 10.85
C PRO A 58 18.13 2.97 9.74
N VAL A 59 18.61 2.68 8.53
CA VAL A 59 17.75 2.32 7.39
C VAL A 59 17.21 0.91 7.55
N GLU A 60 18.08 -0.06 7.85
CA GLU A 60 17.73 -1.45 8.13
C GLU A 60 16.70 -1.57 9.26
N ARG A 61 16.91 -0.86 10.37
CA ARG A 61 15.94 -0.81 11.47
C ARG A 61 14.61 -0.15 11.09
N GLY A 62 14.63 0.89 10.25
CA GLY A 62 13.42 1.51 9.74
C GLY A 62 12.62 0.59 8.81
N LEU A 63 13.29 -0.14 7.93
CA LEU A 63 12.69 -1.18 7.08
C LEU A 63 12.14 -2.35 7.92
N GLY A 64 12.84 -2.74 8.99
CA GLY A 64 12.34 -3.70 9.98
C GLY A 64 11.04 -3.26 10.67
N VAL A 65 10.95 -1.98 11.08
CA VAL A 65 9.70 -1.40 11.61
C VAL A 65 8.60 -1.40 10.54
N LEU A 66 8.91 -1.03 9.30
CA LEU A 66 7.94 -1.05 8.19
C LEU A 66 7.41 -2.46 7.88
N ARG A 67 8.25 -3.50 7.91
CA ARG A 67 7.80 -4.90 7.78
C ARG A 67 6.82 -5.31 8.88
N VAL A 68 7.12 -5.00 10.14
CA VAL A 68 6.20 -5.29 11.26
C VAL A 68 4.87 -4.53 11.10
N MET A 69 4.94 -3.27 10.69
CA MET A 69 3.75 -2.43 10.42
C MET A 69 2.93 -2.91 9.20
N ALA A 70 3.58 -3.49 8.20
CA ALA A 70 2.93 -4.08 7.02
C ALA A 70 2.09 -5.30 7.39
N GLY A 71 2.67 -6.21 8.19
CA GLY A 71 2.00 -7.42 8.69
C GLY A 71 0.94 -7.17 9.78
N ALA A 72 0.92 -5.99 10.40
CA ALA A 72 -0.08 -5.65 11.41
C ALA A 72 -1.45 -5.31 10.79
N PRO A 73 -2.53 -6.05 11.13
CA PRO A 73 -3.88 -5.78 10.59
C PRO A 73 -4.60 -4.62 11.31
N GLN A 74 -4.12 -4.22 12.48
CA GLN A 74 -4.68 -3.20 13.36
C GLN A 74 -3.64 -2.10 13.63
N PRO A 75 -4.04 -0.89 14.04
CA PRO A 75 -3.11 0.13 14.51
C PRO A 75 -2.27 -0.39 15.70
N VAL A 76 -0.97 -0.07 15.71
CA VAL A 76 0.00 -0.66 16.64
C VAL A 76 0.51 0.41 17.62
N ARG A 77 0.49 0.09 18.93
CA ARG A 77 1.18 0.92 19.93
C ARG A 77 2.69 0.83 19.70
N PRO A 78 3.44 1.95 19.72
CA PRO A 78 4.88 1.91 19.48
C PRO A 78 5.69 1.21 20.61
N GLY A 79 5.05 0.85 21.74
CA GLY A 79 5.61 -0.08 22.73
C GLY A 79 5.58 -1.55 22.28
N ASP A 80 4.55 -1.97 21.55
CA ASP A 80 4.45 -3.32 20.99
C ASP A 80 5.38 -3.47 19.76
N LEU A 81 5.59 -2.39 18.99
CA LEU A 81 6.64 -2.35 17.97
C LEU A 81 8.04 -2.61 18.57
N ALA A 82 8.38 -1.97 19.70
CA ALA A 82 9.65 -2.20 20.38
C ALA A 82 9.85 -3.68 20.77
N ARG A 83 8.77 -4.34 21.23
CA ARG A 83 8.79 -5.78 21.54
C ARG A 83 8.95 -6.63 20.27
N ALA A 84 8.21 -6.33 19.21
CA ALA A 84 8.21 -7.10 17.96
C ALA A 84 9.53 -6.96 17.17
N THR A 85 10.16 -5.78 17.18
CA THR A 85 11.44 -5.56 16.47
C THR A 85 12.67 -5.81 17.33
N GLY A 86 12.52 -6.07 18.64
CA GLY A 86 13.64 -6.16 19.58
C GLY A 86 14.46 -4.87 19.72
N LEU A 87 13.84 -3.70 19.47
CA LEU A 87 14.53 -2.40 19.47
C LEU A 87 14.22 -1.62 20.74
N ALA A 88 15.20 -0.87 21.24
CA ALA A 88 14.98 0.08 22.32
C ALA A 88 13.85 1.07 21.99
N ARG A 89 13.00 1.39 22.97
CA ARG A 89 11.83 2.28 22.82
C ARG A 89 12.18 3.62 22.16
N SER A 90 13.29 4.23 22.58
CA SER A 90 13.84 5.49 22.03
C SER A 90 14.42 5.39 20.62
N ALA A 91 14.72 4.19 20.12
CA ALA A 91 15.02 3.96 18.72
C ALA A 91 13.73 3.89 17.89
N VAL A 92 12.73 3.14 18.38
CA VAL A 92 11.40 3.06 17.73
C VAL A 92 10.77 4.43 17.61
N ASP A 93 10.73 5.24 18.67
CA ASP A 93 10.10 6.57 18.63
C ASP A 93 10.73 7.52 17.61
N ARG A 94 12.05 7.43 17.38
CA ARG A 94 12.73 8.23 16.35
C ARG A 94 12.50 7.70 14.94
N ILE A 95 12.45 6.38 14.78
CA ILE A 95 12.09 5.73 13.51
C ILE A 95 10.65 6.10 13.14
N THR A 96 9.70 5.95 14.04
CA THR A 96 8.28 6.24 13.78
C THR A 96 8.02 7.72 13.60
N ALA A 97 8.64 8.61 14.39
CA ALA A 97 8.56 10.06 14.14
C ALA A 97 9.10 10.44 12.75
N THR A 98 10.21 9.83 12.32
CA THR A 98 10.75 10.02 10.97
C THR A 98 9.76 9.52 9.91
N LEU A 99 9.24 8.30 10.04
CA LEU A 99 8.32 7.70 9.06
C LEU A 99 6.94 8.41 9.03
N VAL A 100 6.47 8.97 10.14
CA VAL A 100 5.25 9.79 10.21
C VAL A 100 5.46 11.13 9.49
N HIS A 101 6.59 11.80 9.73
CA HIS A 101 6.91 13.05 9.02
C HIS A 101 7.09 12.83 7.51
N LEU A 102 7.65 11.70 7.10
CA LEU A 102 7.72 11.32 5.68
C LEU A 102 6.36 10.88 5.10
N GLY A 103 5.33 10.68 5.93
CA GLY A 103 4.00 10.23 5.51
C GLY A 103 3.92 8.74 5.18
N HIS A 104 4.92 7.93 5.54
CA HIS A 104 4.90 6.46 5.40
C HIS A 104 4.06 5.77 6.48
N LEU A 105 3.99 6.38 7.66
CA LEU A 105 3.09 6.02 8.76
C LEU A 105 2.17 7.20 9.07
N ARG A 106 1.06 6.94 9.74
CA ARG A 106 0.19 7.97 10.35
C ARG A 106 -0.12 7.63 11.80
N THR A 107 -0.46 8.65 12.59
CA THR A 107 -0.82 8.50 14.01
C THR A 107 -2.34 8.44 14.16
N GLU A 108 -2.83 7.42 14.85
CA GLU A 108 -4.24 7.22 15.19
C GLU A 108 -4.36 7.28 16.73
N GLY A 109 -4.55 8.49 17.26
CA GLY A 109 -4.53 8.75 18.70
C GLY A 109 -3.14 8.53 19.32
N ARG A 110 -2.91 7.34 19.89
CA ARG A 110 -1.58 6.89 20.38
C ARG A 110 -1.08 5.64 19.65
N ASP A 111 -1.78 5.18 18.62
CA ASP A 111 -1.37 4.08 17.75
C ASP A 111 -0.75 4.62 16.46
N LEU A 112 -0.10 3.72 15.74
CA LEU A 112 0.42 3.98 14.40
C LEU A 112 -0.24 3.03 13.41
N SER A 113 -0.42 3.48 12.17
CA SER A 113 -0.81 2.65 11.04
C SER A 113 0.02 3.03 9.80
N ILE A 114 0.12 2.14 8.80
CA ILE A 114 0.77 2.48 7.53
C ILE A 114 -0.12 3.44 6.74
N ALA A 115 0.51 4.37 6.02
CA ALA A 115 -0.19 5.35 5.19
C ALA A 115 0.00 5.04 3.68
N PRO A 116 -0.95 5.43 2.80
CA PRO A 116 -0.93 5.04 1.38
C PRO A 116 0.33 5.46 0.61
N ARG A 117 1.00 6.54 1.02
CA ARG A 117 2.30 6.94 0.46
C ARG A 117 3.36 5.84 0.50
N LEU A 118 3.30 4.89 1.43
CA LEU A 118 4.21 3.75 1.49
C LEU A 118 4.24 2.90 0.19
N LEU A 119 3.18 2.98 -0.64
CA LEU A 119 3.16 2.41 -1.99
C LEU A 119 4.23 2.99 -2.93
N GLU A 120 4.85 4.14 -2.62
CA GLU A 120 5.88 4.78 -3.47
C GLU A 120 7.07 3.85 -3.74
N PHE A 121 7.40 2.94 -2.83
CA PHE A 121 8.46 1.96 -3.02
C PHE A 121 8.07 0.87 -4.01
N GLY A 122 6.84 0.35 -3.93
CA GLY A 122 6.31 -0.65 -4.86
C GLY A 122 6.05 -0.09 -6.25
N ASN A 123 5.52 1.13 -6.33
CA ASN A 123 5.34 1.84 -7.60
C ASN A 123 6.70 2.11 -8.26
N ALA A 124 7.73 2.49 -7.50
CA ALA A 124 9.09 2.64 -8.03
C ALA A 124 9.64 1.34 -8.65
N TYR A 125 9.35 0.16 -8.09
CA TYR A 125 9.66 -1.13 -8.71
C TYR A 125 8.87 -1.35 -10.01
N LEU A 126 7.56 -1.11 -10.00
CA LEU A 126 6.67 -1.32 -11.16
C LEU A 126 6.97 -0.37 -12.33
N ASP A 127 7.40 0.86 -12.04
CA ASP A 127 7.88 1.85 -13.01
C ASP A 127 9.29 1.49 -13.54
N ALA A 128 10.24 1.18 -12.66
CA ALA A 128 11.62 0.84 -13.07
C ALA A 128 11.68 -0.42 -13.94
N SER A 129 10.89 -1.45 -13.63
CA SER A 129 10.74 -2.66 -14.47
C SER A 129 9.94 -2.39 -15.76
N GLY A 130 8.99 -1.44 -15.70
CA GLY A 130 7.98 -1.20 -16.73
C GLY A 130 6.79 -2.16 -16.68
N PHE A 131 6.73 -3.05 -15.68
CA PHE A 131 5.59 -3.95 -15.47
C PHE A 131 4.29 -3.17 -15.23
N GLY A 132 4.35 -2.02 -14.54
CA GLY A 132 3.17 -1.22 -14.19
C GLY A 132 2.32 -0.78 -15.40
N HIS A 133 2.96 -0.52 -16.55
CA HIS A 133 2.25 -0.24 -17.81
C HIS A 133 1.97 -1.50 -18.64
N ALA A 134 2.95 -2.42 -18.75
CA ALA A 134 2.88 -3.54 -19.69
C ALA A 134 1.85 -4.62 -19.30
N LEU A 135 1.62 -4.85 -18.00
CA LEU A 135 0.80 -5.96 -17.53
C LEU A 135 -0.72 -5.69 -17.67
N ARG A 136 -1.17 -4.53 -17.16
CA ARG A 136 -2.59 -4.27 -16.89
C ARG A 136 -3.51 -4.52 -18.09
N PRO A 137 -3.28 -3.97 -19.30
CA PRO A 137 -4.21 -4.14 -20.41
C PRO A 137 -4.41 -5.61 -20.80
N SER A 138 -3.35 -6.41 -20.74
CA SER A 138 -3.38 -7.83 -21.10
C SER A 138 -4.03 -8.68 -20.00
N LEU A 139 -3.73 -8.39 -18.71
CA LEU A 139 -4.40 -9.04 -17.57
C LEU A 139 -5.92 -8.78 -17.59
N GLU A 140 -6.36 -7.53 -17.80
CA GLU A 140 -7.78 -7.17 -17.85
C GLU A 140 -8.53 -7.78 -19.04
N ARG A 141 -7.87 -7.92 -20.22
CA ARG A 141 -8.45 -8.65 -21.36
C ARG A 141 -8.59 -10.12 -21.04
N LEU A 142 -7.54 -10.75 -20.51
CA LEU A 142 -7.52 -12.18 -20.20
C LEU A 142 -8.54 -12.55 -19.10
N ALA A 143 -8.63 -11.77 -18.03
CA ALA A 143 -9.58 -11.99 -16.94
C ALA A 143 -11.04 -11.94 -17.41
N ARG A 144 -11.36 -10.97 -18.29
CA ARG A 144 -12.70 -10.88 -18.91
C ARG A 144 -12.97 -11.98 -19.94
N ALA A 145 -11.95 -12.41 -20.68
CA ALA A 145 -12.10 -13.44 -21.71
C ALA A 145 -12.30 -14.86 -21.14
N LEU A 146 -11.74 -15.13 -19.96
CA LEU A 146 -11.84 -16.42 -19.27
C LEU A 146 -12.88 -16.46 -18.14
N ASP A 147 -13.44 -15.30 -17.75
CA ASP A 147 -14.22 -15.13 -16.51
C ASP A 147 -13.49 -15.68 -15.27
N GLU A 148 -12.16 -15.50 -15.18
CA GLU A 148 -11.36 -15.97 -14.05
C GLU A 148 -10.34 -14.93 -13.57
N SER A 149 -9.88 -15.10 -12.33
CA SER A 149 -8.84 -14.24 -11.75
C SER A 149 -7.50 -14.50 -12.42
N VAL A 150 -6.82 -13.42 -12.82
CA VAL A 150 -5.50 -13.48 -13.44
C VAL A 150 -4.50 -12.69 -12.62
N SER A 151 -3.34 -13.27 -12.36
CA SER A 151 -2.22 -12.64 -11.66
C SER A 151 -0.97 -12.62 -12.54
N ALA A 152 -0.15 -11.59 -12.39
CA ALA A 152 1.23 -11.54 -12.86
C ALA A 152 2.16 -11.68 -11.65
N ILE A 153 3.15 -12.57 -11.76
CA ILE A 153 3.97 -13.03 -10.63
C ILE A 153 5.45 -13.02 -11.06
N VAL A 154 6.36 -12.62 -10.19
CA VAL A 154 7.81 -12.61 -10.43
C VAL A 154 8.55 -13.34 -9.32
N LEU A 155 9.85 -13.59 -9.52
CA LEU A 155 10.71 -14.12 -8.48
C LEU A 155 11.16 -13.00 -7.54
N ASP A 156 11.02 -13.22 -6.23
CA ASP A 156 11.60 -12.43 -5.16
C ASP A 156 12.48 -13.35 -4.30
N GLY A 157 13.80 -13.21 -4.45
CA GLY A 157 14.77 -14.17 -3.90
C GLY A 157 14.60 -15.57 -4.50
N CYS A 158 14.05 -16.50 -3.72
CA CYS A 158 13.73 -17.87 -4.15
C CYS A 158 12.22 -18.16 -4.17
N ASP A 159 11.37 -17.15 -4.03
CA ASP A 159 9.93 -17.30 -3.86
C ASP A 159 9.13 -16.38 -4.79
N ALA A 160 7.83 -16.60 -4.91
CA ALA A 160 7.02 -16.03 -5.99
C ALA A 160 6.14 -14.87 -5.49
N ARG A 161 6.39 -13.64 -5.93
CA ARG A 161 5.64 -12.45 -5.51
C ARG A 161 4.67 -11.96 -6.57
N ILE A 162 3.42 -11.69 -6.19
CA ILE A 162 2.40 -11.14 -7.08
C ILE A 162 2.68 -9.65 -7.32
N ILE A 163 2.73 -9.22 -8.59
CA ILE A 163 3.03 -7.83 -8.99
C ILE A 163 1.91 -7.16 -9.80
N GLY A 164 0.89 -7.92 -10.19
CA GLY A 164 -0.32 -7.40 -10.83
C GLY A 164 -1.45 -8.41 -10.73
N LYS A 165 -2.69 -7.93 -10.71
CA LYS A 165 -3.89 -8.77 -10.65
C LYS A 165 -5.04 -8.11 -11.42
N ALA A 166 -5.85 -8.93 -12.09
CA ALA A 166 -7.14 -8.55 -12.66
C ALA A 166 -8.19 -9.60 -12.27
N VAL A 167 -9.38 -9.15 -11.92
CA VAL A 167 -10.52 -9.99 -11.51
C VAL A 167 -11.74 -9.54 -12.32
N PRO A 168 -12.55 -10.45 -12.90
CA PRO A 168 -13.79 -10.08 -13.59
C PRO A 168 -14.82 -9.49 -12.60
N PRO A 169 -15.68 -8.54 -13.04
CA PRO A 169 -16.66 -7.90 -12.17
C PRO A 169 -17.60 -8.90 -11.47
N GLY A 170 -17.84 -8.70 -10.17
CA GLY A 170 -18.78 -9.51 -9.39
C GLY A 170 -18.28 -10.91 -8.95
N ARG A 171 -17.01 -11.26 -9.24
CA ARG A 171 -16.44 -12.56 -8.87
C ARG A 171 -15.83 -12.55 -7.47
N MET A 172 -16.44 -13.30 -6.54
CA MET A 172 -15.79 -13.65 -5.27
C MET A 172 -14.74 -14.76 -5.49
N ILE A 173 -13.56 -14.61 -4.89
CA ILE A 173 -12.47 -15.60 -4.96
C ILE A 173 -12.26 -16.18 -3.55
N PRO A 174 -12.24 -17.51 -3.35
CA PRO A 174 -12.09 -18.12 -2.02
C PRO A 174 -10.78 -17.75 -1.30
N LEU A 175 -9.68 -17.60 -2.02
CA LEU A 175 -8.44 -17.00 -1.52
C LEU A 175 -8.20 -15.63 -2.19
N GLY A 176 -8.35 -14.57 -1.40
CA GLY A 176 -8.24 -13.19 -1.85
C GLY A 176 -6.81 -12.67 -1.98
N PHE A 177 -5.94 -13.38 -2.73
CA PHE A 177 -4.55 -12.94 -2.98
C PHE A 177 -4.47 -11.52 -3.54
N ARG A 178 -3.44 -10.77 -3.17
CA ARG A 178 -3.27 -9.33 -3.43
C ARG A 178 -1.94 -9.05 -4.12
N VAL A 179 -1.83 -7.89 -4.76
CA VAL A 179 -0.55 -7.43 -5.32
C VAL A 179 0.41 -7.14 -4.17
N GLY A 180 1.58 -7.76 -4.18
CA GLY A 180 2.57 -7.73 -3.10
C GLY A 180 2.59 -8.99 -2.23
N ASP A 181 1.60 -9.88 -2.32
CA ASP A 181 1.63 -11.17 -1.60
C ASP A 181 2.80 -12.04 -2.10
N LEU A 182 3.47 -12.70 -1.15
CA LEU A 182 4.55 -13.66 -1.40
C LEU A 182 4.02 -15.09 -1.24
N LEU A 183 4.36 -15.96 -2.18
CA LEU A 183 3.96 -17.37 -2.24
C LEU A 183 5.21 -18.26 -2.28
N PRO A 184 5.23 -19.40 -1.56
CA PRO A 184 6.35 -20.33 -1.64
C PRO A 184 6.42 -20.97 -3.04
N ALA A 185 7.60 -20.95 -3.67
CA ALA A 185 7.75 -21.35 -5.08
C ALA A 185 7.32 -22.80 -5.36
N GLU A 186 7.53 -23.72 -4.43
CA GLU A 186 7.16 -25.14 -4.55
C GLU A 186 5.66 -25.43 -4.37
N ARG A 187 4.87 -24.44 -3.93
CA ARG A 187 3.41 -24.53 -3.72
C ARG A 187 2.58 -23.71 -4.70
N CYS A 188 3.17 -23.19 -5.79
CA CYS A 188 2.41 -22.49 -6.82
C CYS A 188 2.97 -22.73 -8.23
N ALA A 189 2.09 -22.83 -9.23
CA ALA A 189 2.50 -23.04 -10.63
C ALA A 189 3.44 -21.94 -11.16
N ALA A 190 3.29 -20.70 -10.69
CA ALA A 190 4.19 -19.60 -11.05
C ALA A 190 5.62 -19.84 -10.57
N GLY A 191 5.80 -20.37 -9.36
CA GLY A 191 7.11 -20.73 -8.83
C GLY A 191 7.80 -21.79 -9.67
N ALA A 192 7.07 -22.81 -10.14
CA ALA A 192 7.60 -23.81 -11.07
C ALA A 192 8.10 -23.20 -12.40
N VAL A 193 7.30 -22.29 -12.97
CA VAL A 193 7.63 -21.59 -14.22
C VAL A 193 8.90 -20.75 -14.08
N LEU A 194 8.99 -19.96 -13.00
CA LEU A 194 10.14 -19.10 -12.72
C LEU A 194 11.40 -19.91 -12.34
N ALA A 195 11.23 -21.02 -11.61
CA ALA A 195 12.32 -21.91 -11.21
C ALA A 195 12.99 -22.66 -12.38
N THR A 196 12.40 -22.65 -13.58
CA THR A 196 13.06 -23.18 -14.79
C THR A 196 14.32 -22.41 -15.20
N ALA A 197 14.57 -21.24 -14.62
CA ALA A 197 15.79 -20.43 -14.85
C ALA A 197 16.58 -20.12 -13.57
N TRP A 198 16.34 -20.86 -12.47
CA TRP A 198 17.15 -20.71 -11.25
C TRP A 198 18.60 -21.13 -11.45
N ASP A 199 19.50 -20.39 -10.81
CA ASP A 199 20.91 -20.77 -10.68
C ASP A 199 21.14 -21.60 -9.38
N PRO A 200 22.32 -22.21 -9.20
CA PRO A 200 22.59 -23.02 -8.01
C PRO A 200 22.46 -22.26 -6.67
N ARG A 201 22.69 -20.94 -6.64
CA ARG A 201 22.54 -20.10 -5.45
C ARG A 201 21.07 -19.87 -5.12
N THR A 202 20.20 -19.73 -6.13
CA THR A 202 18.75 -19.65 -5.89
C THR A 202 18.23 -20.95 -5.28
N TYR A 203 18.71 -22.11 -5.76
CA TYR A 203 18.40 -23.41 -5.14
C TYR A 203 18.95 -23.54 -3.71
N GLU A 204 20.16 -23.06 -3.43
CA GLU A 204 20.71 -23.02 -2.07
C GLU A 204 19.90 -22.13 -1.13
N ALA A 205 19.49 -20.93 -1.61
CA ALA A 205 18.62 -20.02 -0.86
C ALA A 205 17.25 -20.66 -0.58
N TRP A 206 16.66 -21.36 -1.56
CA TRP A 206 15.41 -22.10 -1.40
C TRP A 206 15.52 -23.21 -0.33
N ARG A 207 16.59 -24.02 -0.36
CA ARG A 207 16.85 -25.03 0.69
C ARG A 207 16.99 -24.40 2.07
N ALA A 208 17.74 -23.28 2.17
CA ALA A 208 17.92 -22.56 3.42
C ALA A 208 16.59 -21.99 3.95
N ARG A 209 15.74 -21.42 3.07
CA ARG A 209 14.40 -20.94 3.41
C ARG A 209 13.53 -22.07 3.94
N ARG A 210 13.46 -23.21 3.24
CA ARG A 210 12.71 -24.40 3.69
C ARG A 210 13.20 -24.97 5.02
N ALA A 211 14.49 -24.88 5.31
CA ALA A 211 15.04 -25.32 6.60
C ALA A 211 14.73 -24.33 7.74
N ALA A 212 14.66 -23.03 7.45
CA ALA A 212 14.39 -21.98 8.43
C ALA A 212 12.88 -21.83 8.75
N ASP A 213 12.02 -21.98 7.75
CA ASP A 213 10.55 -21.95 7.88
C ASP A 213 9.93 -23.21 7.24
N PRO A 214 9.98 -24.36 7.94
CA PRO A 214 9.47 -25.63 7.41
C PRO A 214 7.93 -25.71 7.35
N LEU A 215 7.21 -24.74 7.93
CA LEU A 215 5.74 -24.70 7.96
C LEU A 215 5.13 -23.62 7.04
N ASP A 216 5.96 -22.89 6.30
CA ASP A 216 5.59 -21.69 5.53
C ASP A 216 4.89 -20.60 6.38
N ALA A 217 5.21 -20.49 7.67
CA ALA A 217 4.59 -19.54 8.60
C ALA A 217 4.87 -18.07 8.25
N GLY A 218 5.95 -17.77 7.52
CA GLY A 218 6.25 -16.45 6.99
C GLY A 218 5.37 -16.03 5.80
N PHE A 219 4.71 -16.98 5.12
CA PHE A 219 3.90 -16.73 3.93
C PHE A 219 2.44 -16.47 4.30
N VAL A 220 2.17 -15.31 4.89
CA VAL A 220 0.83 -14.92 5.40
C VAL A 220 -0.33 -15.00 4.39
N ALA A 221 -0.03 -15.09 3.09
CA ALA A 221 -1.02 -15.20 2.02
C ALA A 221 -1.48 -16.65 1.75
N VAL A 222 -0.79 -17.67 2.26
CA VAL A 222 -1.15 -19.09 2.11
C VAL A 222 -1.42 -19.75 3.46
N PRO A 223 -2.23 -20.82 3.51
CA PRO A 223 -2.33 -21.65 4.71
C PRO A 223 -0.96 -22.24 5.08
N THR A 224 -0.60 -22.20 6.36
CA THR A 224 0.56 -22.91 6.90
C THR A 224 0.47 -24.40 6.60
N ARG A 225 1.62 -25.05 6.37
CA ARG A 225 1.67 -26.50 6.14
C ARG A 225 1.12 -27.24 7.36
N SER A 226 0.34 -28.28 7.12
CA SER A 226 -0.15 -29.19 8.17
C SER A 226 0.98 -30.13 8.61
N THR A 227 1.05 -30.44 9.91
CA THR A 227 2.04 -31.37 10.48
C THR A 227 1.67 -32.86 10.34
N GLU A 228 0.53 -33.16 9.70
CA GLU A 228 0.05 -34.50 9.39
C GLU A 228 0.20 -34.80 7.89
N PRO A 229 0.39 -36.07 7.48
CA PRO A 229 1.08 -36.40 6.24
C PRO A 229 0.26 -36.11 4.97
N SER A 230 0.44 -34.91 4.43
CA SER A 230 0.27 -34.62 3.00
C SER A 230 1.51 -35.12 2.24
N PRO A 231 1.41 -35.50 0.95
CA PRO A 231 2.59 -35.73 0.10
C PRO A 231 3.33 -34.40 -0.14
N GLU A 232 4.16 -34.01 0.82
CA GLU A 232 5.05 -32.87 0.67
C GLU A 232 5.97 -33.08 -0.53
N ARG A 233 6.00 -32.12 -1.44
CA ARG A 233 7.00 -32.11 -2.50
C ARG A 233 8.39 -32.01 -1.89
N THR A 234 9.17 -33.06 -2.08
CA THR A 234 10.61 -33.09 -1.81
C THR A 234 11.33 -32.19 -2.82
N GLU A 235 12.64 -31.94 -2.60
CA GLU A 235 13.48 -31.28 -3.60
C GLU A 235 13.47 -32.04 -4.95
N ALA A 236 13.37 -33.38 -4.92
CA ALA A 236 13.26 -34.19 -6.12
C ALA A 236 11.92 -33.98 -6.85
N ASP A 237 10.80 -33.89 -6.14
CA ASP A 237 9.49 -33.64 -6.75
C ASP A 237 9.41 -32.24 -7.37
N PHE A 238 9.97 -31.24 -6.70
CA PHE A 238 10.04 -29.88 -7.25
C PHE A 238 10.97 -29.80 -8.47
N ALA A 239 12.12 -30.47 -8.45
CA ALA A 239 13.02 -30.58 -9.60
C ALA A 239 12.38 -31.33 -10.79
N ALA A 240 11.61 -32.39 -10.53
CA ALA A 240 10.88 -33.11 -11.58
C ALA A 240 9.76 -32.25 -12.21
N TRP A 241 9.05 -31.46 -11.39
CA TRP A 241 8.01 -30.54 -11.86
C TRP A 241 8.59 -29.38 -12.68
N THR A 242 9.68 -28.76 -12.24
CA THR A 242 10.37 -27.70 -12.99
C THR A 242 10.97 -28.23 -14.30
N GLY A 243 11.55 -29.44 -14.31
CA GLY A 243 11.99 -30.11 -15.54
C GLY A 243 10.84 -30.34 -16.54
N THR A 244 9.68 -30.80 -16.05
CA THR A 244 8.47 -30.97 -16.87
C THR A 244 7.95 -29.63 -17.39
N THR A 245 7.98 -28.59 -16.54
CA THR A 245 7.57 -27.21 -16.88
C THR A 245 8.48 -26.60 -17.95
N ALA A 246 9.78 -26.86 -17.89
CA ALA A 246 10.74 -26.41 -18.89
C ALA A 246 10.50 -27.05 -20.26
N ALA A 247 10.11 -28.33 -20.31
CA ALA A 247 9.80 -29.05 -21.53
C ALA A 247 8.43 -28.68 -22.15
N THR A 248 7.44 -28.36 -21.32
CA THR A 248 6.05 -28.09 -21.76
C THR A 248 5.74 -26.61 -21.96
N GLY A 249 6.48 -25.71 -21.30
CA GLY A 249 6.27 -24.27 -21.35
C GLY A 249 5.15 -23.74 -20.46
N TRP A 250 4.57 -24.56 -19.59
CA TRP A 250 3.53 -24.19 -18.62
C TRP A 250 3.62 -25.08 -17.37
N ALA A 251 3.07 -24.60 -16.26
CA ALA A 251 2.92 -25.40 -15.04
C ALA A 251 1.46 -25.39 -14.57
N LEU A 252 1.08 -26.47 -13.90
CA LEU A 252 -0.27 -26.67 -13.38
C LEU A 252 -0.19 -27.00 -11.88
N ASP A 253 -0.96 -26.25 -11.11
CA ASP A 253 -1.18 -26.38 -9.67
C ASP A 253 -2.56 -26.99 -9.47
N ASP A 254 -2.58 -28.21 -8.94
CA ASP A 254 -3.78 -28.88 -8.47
C ASP A 254 -3.78 -28.89 -6.95
N GLN A 255 -4.39 -27.85 -6.36
CA GLN A 255 -4.69 -27.74 -4.93
C GLN A 255 -3.46 -27.71 -4.00
N LEU A 256 -2.30 -27.23 -4.49
CA LEU A 256 -1.05 -27.14 -3.72
C LEU A 256 -1.08 -26.07 -2.62
N VAL A 257 -1.86 -25.00 -2.83
CA VAL A 257 -2.07 -23.97 -1.80
C VAL A 257 -3.18 -24.38 -0.84
N ALA A 258 -4.34 -24.74 -1.37
CA ALA A 258 -5.55 -25.05 -0.61
C ALA A 258 -6.50 -25.99 -1.40
N PRO A 259 -7.28 -26.85 -0.72
CA PRO A 259 -8.32 -27.65 -1.36
C PRO A 259 -9.29 -26.80 -2.18
N GLY A 260 -9.71 -27.34 -3.33
CA GLY A 260 -10.59 -26.66 -4.27
C GLY A 260 -9.93 -25.61 -5.17
N LEU A 261 -8.70 -25.16 -4.88
CA LEU A 261 -8.02 -24.12 -5.67
C LEU A 261 -7.14 -24.74 -6.76
N VAL A 262 -7.29 -24.31 -8.01
CA VAL A 262 -6.45 -24.77 -9.14
C VAL A 262 -5.87 -23.59 -9.90
N ALA A 263 -4.63 -23.69 -10.37
CA ALA A 263 -4.00 -22.63 -11.15
C ALA A 263 -3.15 -23.14 -12.32
N LEU A 264 -3.25 -22.46 -13.45
CA LEU A 264 -2.37 -22.65 -14.61
C LEU A 264 -1.42 -21.45 -14.68
N SER A 265 -0.14 -21.67 -15.02
CA SER A 265 0.85 -20.61 -15.20
C SER A 265 1.66 -20.77 -16.49
N VAL A 266 1.95 -19.66 -17.15
CA VAL A 266 2.82 -19.58 -18.35
C VAL A 266 3.88 -18.48 -18.19
N PRO A 267 5.09 -18.64 -18.77
CA PRO A 267 6.15 -17.63 -18.69
C PRO A 267 5.94 -16.47 -19.68
N VAL A 268 6.05 -15.25 -19.17
CA VAL A 268 6.53 -14.09 -19.94
C VAL A 268 8.04 -14.22 -20.03
N ARG A 269 8.58 -14.20 -21.24
CA ARG A 269 10.02 -14.34 -21.50
C ARG A 269 10.65 -13.02 -21.92
N ASP A 270 11.92 -12.82 -21.58
CA ASP A 270 12.76 -11.76 -22.13
C ASP A 270 13.25 -12.08 -23.56
N ALA A 271 14.12 -11.23 -24.11
CA ALA A 271 14.70 -11.40 -25.44
C ALA A 271 15.62 -12.64 -25.56
N ASP A 272 16.22 -13.10 -24.45
CA ASP A 272 17.05 -14.31 -24.38
C ASP A 272 16.22 -15.58 -24.12
N GLY A 273 14.89 -15.44 -24.03
CA GLY A 273 13.96 -16.54 -23.76
C GLY A 273 13.86 -16.94 -22.28
N ARG A 274 14.44 -16.19 -21.35
CA ARG A 274 14.38 -16.49 -19.91
C ARG A 274 13.04 -16.04 -19.32
N PRO A 275 12.41 -16.83 -18.42
CA PRO A 275 11.19 -16.43 -17.74
C PRO A 275 11.49 -15.31 -16.73
N VAL A 276 10.91 -14.13 -16.96
CA VAL A 276 11.05 -12.95 -16.09
C VAL A 276 9.80 -12.67 -15.26
N CYS A 277 8.67 -13.19 -15.70
CA CYS A 277 7.38 -13.12 -15.02
C CYS A 277 6.55 -14.34 -15.42
N ALA A 278 5.63 -14.79 -14.58
CA ALA A 278 4.61 -15.78 -14.90
C ALA A 278 3.23 -15.11 -14.90
N ILE A 279 2.42 -15.39 -15.92
CA ILE A 279 0.99 -15.09 -15.91
C ILE A 279 0.27 -16.34 -15.41
N SER A 280 -0.59 -16.17 -14.41
CA SER A 280 -1.30 -17.24 -13.73
C SER A 280 -2.81 -17.00 -13.76
N VAL A 281 -3.58 -18.00 -14.17
CA VAL A 281 -5.05 -18.00 -14.04
C VAL A 281 -5.41 -18.88 -12.85
N LEU A 282 -6.25 -18.36 -11.96
CA LEU A 282 -6.69 -19.00 -10.72
C LEU A 282 -8.18 -19.31 -10.79
N ALA A 283 -8.55 -20.58 -10.67
CA ALA A 283 -9.92 -21.08 -10.73
C ALA A 283 -10.24 -22.01 -9.54
N HIS A 284 -11.48 -22.49 -9.49
CA HIS A 284 -11.96 -23.40 -8.45
C HIS A 284 -12.43 -24.73 -9.07
N THR A 285 -12.20 -25.86 -8.37
CA THR A 285 -12.52 -27.22 -8.85
C THR A 285 -13.99 -27.44 -9.19
N SER A 286 -14.89 -26.65 -8.61
CA SER A 286 -16.32 -26.66 -8.94
C SER A 286 -16.66 -26.12 -10.34
N ARG A 287 -15.68 -25.54 -11.07
CA ARG A 287 -15.82 -25.10 -12.46
C ARG A 287 -14.84 -25.83 -13.39
N HIS A 288 -13.59 -25.97 -12.96
CA HIS A 288 -12.52 -26.57 -13.75
C HIS A 288 -11.73 -27.56 -12.91
N SER A 289 -11.59 -28.80 -13.37
CA SER A 289 -10.44 -29.62 -12.96
C SER A 289 -9.14 -28.94 -13.41
N ALA A 290 -8.00 -29.33 -12.84
CA ALA A 290 -6.71 -28.76 -13.22
C ALA A 290 -6.45 -28.93 -14.75
N ASP A 291 -6.67 -30.12 -15.32
CA ASP A 291 -6.58 -30.35 -16.77
C ASP A 291 -7.62 -29.58 -17.59
N GLY A 292 -8.86 -29.44 -17.06
CA GLY A 292 -9.91 -28.65 -17.70
C GLY A 292 -9.60 -27.15 -17.74
N LEU A 293 -8.92 -26.63 -16.71
CA LEU A 293 -8.41 -25.26 -16.70
C LEU A 293 -7.31 -25.09 -17.74
N ARG A 294 -6.39 -26.06 -17.84
CA ARG A 294 -5.33 -26.09 -18.86
C ARG A 294 -5.92 -26.03 -20.27
N GLU A 295 -6.88 -26.89 -20.58
CA GLU A 295 -7.53 -26.94 -21.90
C GLU A 295 -8.31 -25.66 -22.23
N HIS A 296 -8.95 -25.06 -21.23
CA HIS A 296 -9.69 -23.81 -21.38
C HIS A 296 -8.78 -22.58 -21.58
N ALA A 297 -7.73 -22.43 -20.75
CA ALA A 297 -6.99 -21.17 -20.61
C ALA A 297 -5.66 -21.10 -21.37
N LEU A 298 -4.97 -22.24 -21.60
CA LEU A 298 -3.55 -22.25 -22.03
C LEU A 298 -3.28 -21.38 -23.27
N THR A 299 -4.07 -21.55 -24.33
CA THR A 299 -3.88 -20.80 -25.59
C THR A 299 -4.04 -19.28 -25.42
N ALA A 300 -5.01 -18.84 -24.61
CA ALA A 300 -5.23 -17.42 -24.33
C ALA A 300 -4.14 -16.84 -23.43
N MET A 301 -3.68 -17.62 -22.46
CA MET A 301 -2.57 -17.28 -21.58
C MET A 301 -1.25 -17.13 -22.35
N THR A 302 -0.87 -18.11 -23.18
CA THR A 302 0.36 -18.05 -23.98
C THR A 302 0.39 -16.84 -24.91
N ARG A 303 -0.74 -16.51 -25.56
CA ARG A 303 -0.85 -15.28 -26.36
C ARG A 303 -0.66 -14.03 -25.51
N SER A 304 -1.33 -13.94 -24.36
CA SER A 304 -1.23 -12.79 -23.46
C SER A 304 0.20 -12.60 -22.92
N ALA A 305 0.92 -13.70 -22.64
CA ALA A 305 2.31 -13.65 -22.22
C ALA A 305 3.26 -13.18 -23.34
N GLN A 306 2.98 -13.53 -24.59
CA GLN A 306 3.69 -13.00 -25.77
C GLN A 306 3.42 -11.50 -25.98
N GLU A 307 2.17 -11.05 -25.83
CA GLU A 307 1.81 -9.63 -25.89
C GLU A 307 2.55 -8.80 -24.82
N ILE A 308 2.61 -9.32 -23.58
CA ILE A 308 3.35 -8.68 -22.47
C ILE A 308 4.86 -8.68 -22.74
N SER A 309 5.43 -9.80 -23.22
CA SER A 309 6.83 -9.89 -23.61
C SER A 309 7.20 -8.87 -24.70
N GLN A 310 6.35 -8.68 -25.71
CA GLN A 310 6.53 -7.66 -26.75
C GLN A 310 6.43 -6.23 -26.21
N ALA A 311 5.51 -5.96 -25.27
CA ALA A 311 5.41 -4.66 -24.61
C ALA A 311 6.64 -4.35 -23.72
N LEU A 312 7.25 -5.37 -23.13
CA LEU A 312 8.41 -5.23 -22.26
C LEU A 312 9.75 -5.18 -23.02
N TYR A 313 9.94 -6.04 -24.03
CA TYR A 313 11.25 -6.27 -24.67
C TYR A 313 11.25 -6.12 -26.20
N GLY A 314 10.08 -5.84 -26.81
CA GLY A 314 9.98 -5.58 -28.24
C GLY A 314 10.55 -4.21 -28.66
N PRO A 315 10.71 -3.93 -29.96
CA PRO A 315 11.34 -2.69 -30.44
C PRO A 315 10.67 -1.39 -29.95
N ALA A 316 9.36 -1.42 -29.70
CA ALA A 316 8.60 -0.28 -29.18
C ALA A 316 8.87 0.02 -27.69
N ALA A 317 9.41 -0.95 -26.93
CA ALA A 317 9.67 -0.81 -25.50
C ALA A 317 10.71 0.27 -25.16
N ALA A 318 11.59 0.61 -26.12
CA ALA A 318 12.66 1.59 -25.99
C ALA A 318 12.21 3.06 -26.13
N LEU A 319 10.95 3.31 -26.51
CA LEU A 319 10.47 4.64 -26.93
C LEU A 319 9.49 5.31 -25.95
N GLY A 320 9.14 4.67 -24.85
CA GLY A 320 8.21 5.21 -23.86
C GLY A 320 8.91 5.95 -22.71
N PRO A 321 8.56 7.22 -22.40
CA PRO A 321 8.90 7.80 -21.10
C PRO A 321 8.22 7.03 -19.96
N SER A 322 8.81 7.06 -18.75
CA SER A 322 8.18 6.47 -17.57
C SER A 322 6.91 7.24 -17.19
N ALA A 323 5.75 6.72 -17.56
CA ALA A 323 4.45 7.32 -17.31
C ALA A 323 3.97 7.06 -15.86
N GLY A 324 4.73 7.56 -14.88
CA GLY A 324 4.47 7.36 -13.44
C GLY A 324 4.77 8.57 -12.55
N LEU A 325 5.81 9.34 -12.88
CA LEU A 325 6.29 10.46 -12.06
C LEU A 325 6.36 11.76 -12.88
N ASP A 326 5.70 12.80 -12.37
CA ASP A 326 5.79 14.15 -12.91
C ASP A 326 7.27 14.63 -12.86
N PRO A 327 7.90 15.02 -13.98
CA PRO A 327 9.24 15.57 -13.95
C PRO A 327 9.34 16.85 -13.10
N SER A 328 8.24 17.57 -12.89
CA SER A 328 8.12 18.73 -11.99
C SER A 328 7.95 18.36 -10.51
N ALA A 329 7.80 17.07 -10.15
CA ALA A 329 7.82 16.64 -8.76
C ALA A 329 9.21 16.90 -8.18
N ALA A 330 9.26 17.80 -7.17
CA ALA A 330 10.48 18.26 -6.53
C ALA A 330 11.40 17.08 -6.16
N PRO A 331 12.73 17.21 -6.31
CA PRO A 331 13.65 16.14 -5.96
C PRO A 331 13.46 15.79 -4.49
N ALA A 332 13.42 14.48 -4.18
CA ALA A 332 13.09 13.99 -2.84
C ALA A 332 13.94 14.67 -1.73
N GLY A 333 15.17 15.09 -2.08
CA GLY A 333 16.09 15.89 -1.28
C GLY A 333 15.51 17.11 -0.54
N THR A 334 14.49 17.80 -1.07
CA THR A 334 13.87 18.95 -0.39
C THR A 334 13.22 18.52 0.94
N ALA A 335 12.41 17.46 0.91
CA ALA A 335 11.68 16.94 2.06
C ALA A 335 12.57 16.49 3.24
N TYR A 336 13.88 16.24 3.03
CA TYR A 336 14.81 15.82 4.08
C TYR A 336 15.73 16.92 4.61
N THR A 337 15.75 18.08 3.94
CA THR A 337 16.60 19.21 4.32
C THR A 337 15.88 20.06 5.37
N ASP A 338 14.58 20.27 5.18
CA ASP A 338 13.74 21.09 6.06
C ASP A 338 13.29 20.33 7.33
N ALA A 339 13.18 19.00 7.26
CA ALA A 339 12.81 18.12 8.37
C ALA A 339 13.75 18.18 9.59
N LYS A 340 15.05 18.43 9.36
CA LYS A 340 16.07 18.37 10.42
C LYS A 340 16.01 19.58 11.37
N PRO A 341 15.81 20.83 10.90
CA PRO A 341 15.43 21.96 11.75
C PRO A 341 14.18 21.71 12.60
N GLU A 342 13.12 21.12 12.04
CA GLU A 342 11.83 20.95 12.72
C GLU A 342 11.84 19.88 13.82
N LEU A 343 12.43 18.72 13.53
CA LEU A 343 12.37 17.53 14.39
C LEU A 343 13.64 17.29 15.22
N GLY A 344 14.73 17.99 14.91
CA GLY A 344 15.98 17.93 15.67
C GLY A 344 16.50 16.49 15.89
N PRO A 345 16.80 16.09 17.15
CA PRO A 345 17.32 14.74 17.46
C PRO A 345 16.37 13.58 17.12
N SER A 346 15.08 13.85 16.89
CA SER A 346 14.07 12.84 16.60
C SER A 346 14.11 12.34 15.16
N PHE A 347 14.73 13.09 14.23
CA PHE A 347 14.75 12.78 12.81
C PHE A 347 15.99 11.96 12.40
N LEU A 348 15.76 10.78 11.85
CA LEU A 348 16.79 9.87 11.36
C LEU A 348 17.11 10.16 9.89
N GLN A 349 17.89 11.21 9.64
CA GLN A 349 18.30 11.63 8.29
C GLN A 349 18.92 10.49 7.44
N ALA A 350 19.58 9.50 8.06
CA ALA A 350 20.08 8.33 7.35
C ALA A 350 18.96 7.42 6.81
N LEU A 351 17.93 7.13 7.61
CA LEU A 351 16.73 6.39 7.20
C LEU A 351 16.04 7.11 6.03
N ALA A 352 15.76 8.40 6.22
CA ALA A 352 15.06 9.23 5.25
C ALA A 352 15.76 9.25 3.87
N ARG A 353 17.09 9.42 3.85
CA ARG A 353 17.91 9.36 2.63
C ARG A 353 17.98 7.96 1.99
N GLY A 354 17.82 6.88 2.77
CA GLY A 354 17.76 5.52 2.23
C GLY A 354 16.49 5.31 1.42
N LEU A 355 15.35 5.66 2.02
CA LEU A 355 14.03 5.58 1.39
C LEU A 355 13.95 6.50 0.14
N ALA A 356 14.54 7.70 0.21
CA ALA A 356 14.67 8.62 -0.92
C ALA A 356 15.27 7.99 -2.18
N VAL A 357 16.37 7.25 -1.99
CA VAL A 357 17.11 6.61 -3.07
C VAL A 357 16.26 5.50 -3.70
N LEU A 358 15.52 4.74 -2.89
CA LEU A 358 14.65 3.68 -3.37
C LEU A 358 13.55 4.21 -4.31
N VAL A 359 12.90 5.32 -3.94
CA VAL A 359 11.90 6.00 -4.79
C VAL A 359 12.54 6.58 -6.04
N ALA A 360 13.72 7.19 -5.91
CA ALA A 360 14.42 7.83 -7.03
C ALA A 360 14.71 6.84 -8.18
N LEU A 361 15.03 5.58 -7.89
CA LEU A 361 15.27 4.55 -8.92
C LEU A 361 14.05 4.28 -9.81
N GLY A 362 12.83 4.56 -9.33
CA GLY A 362 11.58 4.43 -10.11
C GLY A 362 11.38 5.49 -11.19
N ARG A 363 12.14 6.60 -11.18
CA ARG A 363 11.98 7.71 -12.14
C ARG A 363 12.23 7.30 -13.60
N GLN A 364 12.95 6.20 -13.84
CA GLN A 364 13.28 5.75 -15.18
C GLN A 364 13.20 4.23 -15.29
N ARG A 365 12.62 3.76 -16.39
CA ARG A 365 12.63 2.35 -16.77
C ARG A 365 14.07 1.86 -17.02
N GLY A 366 14.41 0.69 -16.49
CA GLY A 366 15.78 0.17 -16.43
C GLY A 366 16.61 0.72 -15.26
N GLY A 367 16.02 1.57 -14.40
CA GLY A 367 16.64 2.08 -13.18
C GLY A 367 17.76 3.10 -13.37
N LEU A 368 18.31 3.52 -12.23
CA LEU A 368 19.32 4.56 -11.97
C LEU A 368 20.78 4.17 -12.16
N THR A 369 21.63 4.83 -12.96
CA THR A 369 23.06 4.86 -12.63
C THR A 369 23.31 5.63 -11.33
N LEU A 370 24.46 5.43 -10.68
CA LEU A 370 24.79 6.11 -9.42
C LEU A 370 24.79 7.65 -9.51
N ALA A 371 25.12 8.23 -10.67
CA ALA A 371 25.08 9.68 -10.88
C ALA A 371 23.63 10.18 -11.02
N GLU A 372 22.87 9.59 -11.94
CA GLU A 372 21.44 9.87 -12.14
C GLU A 372 20.63 9.69 -10.82
N ALA A 373 20.92 8.65 -10.03
CA ALA A 373 20.29 8.40 -8.74
C ALA A 373 20.65 9.45 -7.66
N ALA A 374 21.86 10.03 -7.73
CA ALA A 374 22.27 11.09 -6.81
C ALA A 374 21.56 12.41 -7.12
N GLU A 375 21.43 12.75 -8.41
CA GLU A 375 20.65 13.89 -8.90
C GLU A 375 19.17 13.72 -8.56
N ALA A 376 18.55 12.60 -8.94
CA ALA A 376 17.14 12.31 -8.71
C ALA A 376 16.73 12.32 -7.22
N ALA A 377 17.60 11.83 -6.33
CA ALA A 377 17.37 11.85 -4.89
C ALA A 377 17.73 13.20 -4.22
N GLY A 378 18.40 14.11 -4.94
CA GLY A 378 18.93 15.36 -4.37
C GLY A 378 20.02 15.13 -3.32
N LEU A 379 20.89 14.13 -3.51
CA LEU A 379 21.91 13.69 -2.55
C LEU A 379 23.33 13.75 -3.14
N SER A 380 24.34 13.87 -2.27
CA SER A 380 25.73 13.78 -2.71
C SER A 380 26.10 12.36 -3.13
N TYR A 381 26.90 12.25 -4.20
CA TYR A 381 27.34 10.98 -4.77
C TYR A 381 27.88 9.95 -3.74
N PRO A 382 28.70 10.31 -2.73
CA PRO A 382 29.12 9.37 -1.69
C PRO A 382 27.96 8.88 -0.80
N SER A 383 26.98 9.74 -0.49
CA SER A 383 25.81 9.35 0.32
C SER A 383 24.91 8.40 -0.46
N THR A 384 24.66 8.69 -1.75
CA THR A 384 23.87 7.83 -2.64
C THR A 384 24.53 6.47 -2.79
N ARG A 385 25.85 6.43 -3.02
CA ARG A 385 26.61 5.18 -3.15
C ARG A 385 26.49 4.30 -1.91
N ARG A 386 26.61 4.90 -0.71
CA ARG A 386 26.46 4.17 0.55
C ARG A 386 25.05 3.60 0.72
N ASN A 387 24.02 4.39 0.41
CA ASN A 387 22.63 3.94 0.50
C ASN A 387 22.34 2.80 -0.49
N LEU A 388 22.78 2.90 -1.75
CA LEU A 388 22.59 1.85 -2.76
C LEU A 388 23.28 0.54 -2.37
N LEU A 389 24.54 0.58 -1.90
CA LEU A 389 25.25 -0.62 -1.47
C LEU A 389 24.58 -1.33 -0.29
N MET A 390 24.08 -0.56 0.67
CA MET A 390 23.35 -1.08 1.83
C MET A 390 21.96 -1.59 1.46
N LEU A 391 21.18 -0.89 0.63
CA LEU A 391 19.89 -1.38 0.12
C LEU A 391 20.06 -2.67 -0.70
N ARG A 392 21.17 -2.80 -1.44
CA ARG A 392 21.54 -4.03 -2.15
C ARG A 392 21.93 -5.17 -1.22
N GLN A 393 22.64 -4.89 -0.13
CA GLN A 393 22.92 -5.89 0.91
C GLN A 393 21.63 -6.36 1.61
N LEU A 394 20.65 -5.47 1.75
CA LEU A 394 19.31 -5.77 2.31
C LEU A 394 18.32 -6.35 1.28
N GLY A 395 18.75 -6.62 0.04
CA GLY A 395 17.91 -7.24 -0.99
C GLY A 395 16.85 -6.35 -1.65
N TYR A 396 16.74 -5.06 -1.30
CA TYR A 396 15.75 -4.12 -1.88
C TYR A 396 16.15 -3.48 -3.21
N VAL A 397 17.43 -3.57 -3.56
CA VAL A 397 18.01 -3.00 -4.78
C VAL A 397 18.94 -4.02 -5.41
N GLU A 398 18.92 -4.16 -6.72
CA GLU A 398 19.90 -4.93 -7.48
C GLU A 398 20.74 -4.02 -8.38
N GLN A 399 21.79 -4.57 -9.00
CA GLN A 399 22.69 -3.82 -9.86
C GLN A 399 22.94 -4.57 -11.17
N GLU A 400 22.40 -4.05 -12.27
CA GLU A 400 22.62 -4.54 -13.62
C GLU A 400 23.69 -3.69 -14.31
N GLY A 401 24.91 -4.22 -14.37
CA GLY A 401 26.07 -3.52 -14.93
C GLY A 401 26.38 -2.21 -14.18
N ARG A 402 25.91 -1.08 -14.71
CA ARG A 402 26.06 0.26 -14.12
C ARG A 402 24.77 0.85 -13.54
N ARG A 403 23.61 0.25 -13.81
CA ARG A 403 22.30 0.71 -13.32
C ARG A 403 21.91 -0.05 -12.06
N PHE A 404 21.08 0.58 -11.25
CA PHE A 404 20.50 0.07 -10.01
C PHE A 404 18.98 0.10 -10.15
N LEU A 405 18.33 -1.01 -9.80
CA LEU A 405 16.88 -1.17 -9.88
C LEU A 405 16.35 -1.56 -8.50
N PRO A 406 15.13 -1.12 -8.09
CA PRO A 406 14.45 -1.75 -6.97
C PRO A 406 14.15 -3.21 -7.32
N THR A 407 14.20 -4.10 -6.33
CA THR A 407 13.75 -5.50 -6.47
C THR A 407 12.26 -5.60 -6.12
N PRO A 408 11.55 -6.69 -6.48
CA PRO A 408 10.17 -6.91 -6.01
C PRO A 408 10.04 -6.99 -4.48
N HIS A 409 11.15 -7.22 -3.76
CA HIS A 409 11.19 -7.25 -2.29
C HIS A 409 10.58 -6.00 -1.64
N VAL A 410 10.67 -4.83 -2.28
CA VAL A 410 10.08 -3.56 -1.79
C VAL A 410 8.56 -3.64 -1.55
N LEU A 411 7.86 -4.55 -2.22
CA LEU A 411 6.41 -4.73 -2.10
C LEU A 411 6.01 -5.36 -0.75
N GLU A 412 6.95 -5.98 -0.02
CA GLU A 412 6.70 -6.48 1.34
C GLU A 412 6.35 -5.34 2.32
N LEU A 413 6.73 -4.10 1.98
CA LEU A 413 6.50 -2.89 2.79
C LEU A 413 5.03 -2.43 2.67
N GLY A 414 4.09 -3.35 2.90
CA GLY A 414 2.66 -3.06 3.03
C GLY A 414 1.87 -2.97 1.73
N TYR A 415 2.45 -3.28 0.57
CA TYR A 415 1.77 -3.12 -0.72
C TYR A 415 0.50 -3.98 -0.82
N ALA A 416 0.54 -5.22 -0.33
CA ALA A 416 -0.63 -6.11 -0.26
C ALA A 416 -1.78 -5.54 0.58
N ARG A 417 -1.48 -4.78 1.64
CA ARG A 417 -2.51 -4.17 2.48
C ARG A 417 -3.05 -2.87 1.87
N LEU A 418 -2.18 -2.05 1.30
CA LEU A 418 -2.52 -0.71 0.78
C LEU A 418 -3.12 -0.72 -0.63
N SER A 419 -2.70 -1.64 -1.51
CA SER A 419 -3.20 -1.72 -2.89
C SER A 419 -4.67 -2.19 -2.99
N GLY A 420 -5.19 -2.82 -1.92
CA GLY A 420 -6.59 -3.23 -1.82
C GLY A 420 -7.50 -2.24 -1.10
N LEU A 421 -7.05 -1.01 -0.80
CA LEU A 421 -7.87 -0.01 -0.15
C LEU A 421 -8.89 0.60 -1.12
N THR A 422 -10.15 0.65 -0.68
CA THR A 422 -11.22 1.38 -1.34
C THR A 422 -11.09 2.90 -1.14
N LEU A 423 -11.72 3.68 -2.00
CA LEU A 423 -11.78 5.13 -1.87
C LEU A 423 -12.43 5.58 -0.54
N ALA A 424 -13.42 4.82 -0.05
CA ALA A 424 -14.02 5.03 1.26
C ALA A 424 -13.00 4.88 2.40
N GLU A 425 -12.21 3.81 2.42
CA GLU A 425 -11.16 3.57 3.44
C GLU A 425 -10.02 4.59 3.37
N LEU A 426 -9.66 5.05 2.16
CA LEU A 426 -8.68 6.12 1.97
C LEU A 426 -9.19 7.45 2.54
N ALA A 427 -10.46 7.79 2.33
CA ALA A 427 -11.02 9.07 2.76
C ALA A 427 -11.42 9.13 4.24
N GLN A 428 -11.87 8.02 4.84
CA GLN A 428 -12.33 7.96 6.23
C GLN A 428 -11.42 8.68 7.26
N PRO A 429 -10.08 8.49 7.29
CA PRO A 429 -9.21 9.21 8.23
C PRO A 429 -9.16 10.73 7.96
N HIS A 430 -9.23 11.15 6.70
CA HIS A 430 -9.22 12.57 6.33
C HIS A 430 -10.55 13.25 6.65
N LEU A 431 -11.67 12.54 6.48
CA LEU A 431 -13.00 12.98 6.94
C LEU A 431 -13.05 13.12 8.46
N ALA A 432 -12.44 12.20 9.21
CA ALA A 432 -12.37 12.27 10.67
C ALA A 432 -11.56 13.49 11.15
N HIS A 433 -10.42 13.75 10.51
CA HIS A 433 -9.62 14.94 10.78
C HIS A 433 -10.37 16.24 10.42
N LEU A 434 -11.01 16.30 9.24
CA LEU A 434 -11.81 17.45 8.82
C LEU A 434 -12.95 17.72 9.81
N SER A 435 -13.74 16.70 10.16
CA SER A 435 -14.85 16.82 11.09
C SER A 435 -14.39 17.28 12.48
N GLY A 436 -13.31 16.71 13.00
CA GLY A 436 -12.69 17.14 14.27
C GLY A 436 -12.09 18.55 14.23
N GLN A 437 -11.68 19.05 13.05
CA GLN A 437 -11.17 20.41 12.86
C GLN A 437 -12.30 21.46 12.84
N VAL A 438 -13.43 21.14 12.20
CA VAL A 438 -14.50 22.13 11.93
C VAL A 438 -15.74 22.00 12.82
N GLY A 439 -15.91 20.88 13.54
CA GLY A 439 -17.07 20.62 14.42
C GLY A 439 -18.33 20.11 13.70
N GLU A 440 -18.26 19.94 12.37
CA GLU A 440 -19.39 19.58 11.50
C GLU A 440 -19.25 18.17 10.91
N SER A 441 -20.36 17.64 10.42
CA SER A 441 -20.38 16.32 9.76
C SER A 441 -19.72 16.38 8.38
N ALA A 442 -18.77 15.49 8.13
CA ALA A 442 -18.03 15.39 6.86
C ALA A 442 -18.39 14.10 6.12
N SER A 443 -18.63 14.16 4.80
CA SER A 443 -18.97 12.98 3.98
C SER A 443 -18.19 12.95 2.67
N LEU A 444 -18.10 11.76 2.08
CA LEU A 444 -17.64 11.53 0.71
C LEU A 444 -18.74 10.81 -0.09
N ALA A 445 -19.00 11.28 -1.30
CA ALA A 445 -19.92 10.62 -2.23
C ALA A 445 -19.34 10.52 -3.65
N VAL A 446 -19.82 9.54 -4.40
CA VAL A 446 -19.56 9.32 -5.84
C VAL A 446 -20.83 9.55 -6.66
N LEU A 447 -20.69 9.86 -7.95
CA LEU A 447 -21.83 9.99 -8.84
C LEU A 447 -22.27 8.59 -9.33
N ASP A 448 -23.56 8.28 -9.18
CA ASP A 448 -24.18 7.03 -9.63
C ASP A 448 -25.48 7.35 -10.36
N GLY A 449 -25.51 7.14 -11.68
CA GLY A 449 -26.59 7.67 -12.53
C GLY A 449 -26.72 9.19 -12.38
N SER A 450 -27.91 9.65 -12.00
CA SER A 450 -28.21 11.08 -11.75
C SER A 450 -28.26 11.42 -10.26
N GLU A 451 -27.76 10.52 -9.42
CA GLU A 451 -27.73 10.64 -7.96
C GLU A 451 -26.28 10.69 -7.45
N VAL A 452 -26.10 11.17 -6.23
CA VAL A 452 -24.87 10.93 -5.45
C VAL A 452 -25.09 9.78 -4.48
N ARG A 453 -24.15 8.83 -4.46
CA ARG A 453 -24.12 7.71 -3.52
C ARG A 453 -23.05 7.98 -2.46
N TYR A 454 -23.46 8.05 -1.19
CA TYR A 454 -22.55 8.26 -0.06
C TYR A 454 -21.73 6.98 0.16
N ILE A 455 -20.41 7.10 0.27
CA ILE A 455 -19.50 5.96 0.46
C ILE A 455 -18.71 6.04 1.76
N ALA A 456 -18.48 7.24 2.30
CA ALA A 456 -17.87 7.42 3.62
C ALA A 456 -18.49 8.61 4.36
N ARG A 457 -18.52 8.57 5.69
CA ARG A 457 -19.04 9.65 6.54
C ARG A 457 -18.40 9.61 7.93
N VAL A 458 -18.18 10.80 8.48
CA VAL A 458 -17.99 11.04 9.91
C VAL A 458 -19.08 12.01 10.36
N ALA A 459 -19.93 11.54 11.27
CA ALA A 459 -21.03 12.32 11.82
C ALA A 459 -20.62 12.93 13.16
N THR A 460 -21.07 14.17 13.41
CA THR A 460 -21.03 14.82 14.71
C THR A 460 -22.40 14.67 15.40
N GLU A 461 -22.47 14.96 16.70
CA GLU A 461 -23.73 14.82 17.49
C GLU A 461 -24.79 15.90 17.15
N GLN A 462 -24.52 16.79 16.20
CA GLN A 462 -25.45 17.85 15.81
C GLN A 462 -26.65 17.32 15.01
N ILE A 463 -27.83 17.85 15.34
CA ILE A 463 -29.13 17.34 14.88
C ILE A 463 -29.43 17.83 13.45
N THR A 464 -28.98 17.09 12.44
CA THR A 464 -29.66 17.06 11.13
C THR A 464 -30.76 16.01 11.19
N SER A 465 -31.97 16.28 10.66
CA SER A 465 -33.08 15.32 10.82
C SER A 465 -32.91 14.07 9.97
N ALA A 466 -32.27 14.20 8.79
CA ALA A 466 -31.88 13.08 7.95
C ALA A 466 -30.59 12.38 8.45
N ARG A 467 -30.72 11.14 8.95
CA ARG A 467 -29.58 10.22 9.17
C ARG A 467 -29.05 9.68 7.84
N ILE A 468 -28.26 10.48 7.12
CA ILE A 468 -27.60 10.04 5.89
C ILE A 468 -26.45 9.08 6.25
N ALA A 469 -26.57 7.81 5.87
CA ALA A 469 -25.56 6.78 6.07
C ALA A 469 -24.84 6.42 4.74
N PRO A 470 -23.65 5.79 4.77
CA PRO A 470 -23.07 5.15 3.59
C PRO A 470 -24.08 4.21 2.91
N GLY A 471 -24.08 4.20 1.58
CA GLY A 471 -25.10 3.56 0.74
C GLY A 471 -26.31 4.44 0.39
N ALA A 472 -26.55 5.54 1.13
CA ALA A 472 -27.64 6.46 0.82
C ALA A 472 -27.44 7.15 -0.54
N ARG A 473 -28.55 7.32 -1.27
CA ARG A 473 -28.63 7.99 -2.58
C ARG A 473 -29.42 9.28 -2.43
N LEU A 474 -28.95 10.35 -3.06
CA LEU A 474 -29.64 11.66 -3.11
C LEU A 474 -29.55 12.27 -4.51
N PRO A 475 -30.55 13.05 -4.96
CA PRO A 475 -30.52 13.69 -6.27
C PRO A 475 -29.30 14.60 -6.45
N ALA A 476 -28.57 14.45 -7.55
CA ALA A 476 -27.33 15.21 -7.77
C ALA A 476 -27.57 16.70 -8.02
N TYR A 477 -28.73 17.09 -8.59
CA TYR A 477 -29.04 18.49 -8.87
C TYR A 477 -29.26 19.35 -7.61
N ALA A 478 -29.77 18.74 -6.53
CA ALA A 478 -30.12 19.37 -5.25
C ALA A 478 -29.07 19.18 -4.14
N THR A 479 -27.87 18.69 -4.47
CA THR A 479 -26.80 18.45 -3.48
C THR A 479 -25.50 19.13 -3.90
N SER A 480 -24.74 19.63 -2.92
CA SER A 480 -23.44 20.29 -3.15
C SER A 480 -22.44 19.35 -3.84
N MET A 481 -22.33 18.11 -3.34
CA MET A 481 -21.50 17.06 -3.96
C MET A 481 -21.96 16.72 -5.38
N GLY A 482 -23.28 16.61 -5.59
CA GLY A 482 -23.83 16.31 -6.91
C GLY A 482 -23.56 17.42 -7.92
N ARG A 483 -23.65 18.69 -7.50
CA ARG A 483 -23.30 19.83 -8.35
C ARG A 483 -21.84 19.82 -8.76
N VAL A 484 -20.93 19.61 -7.80
CA VAL A 484 -19.49 19.48 -8.08
C VAL A 484 -19.21 18.33 -9.07
N LEU A 485 -19.85 17.19 -8.89
CA LEU A 485 -19.66 16.01 -9.74
C LEU A 485 -20.23 16.21 -11.16
N LEU A 486 -21.45 16.74 -11.28
CA LEU A 486 -22.07 17.05 -12.57
C LEU A 486 -21.35 18.20 -13.32
N ALA A 487 -20.79 19.16 -12.59
CA ALA A 487 -19.96 20.23 -13.15
C ALA A 487 -18.67 19.66 -13.79
N GLY A 488 -18.10 18.61 -13.20
CA GLY A 488 -16.92 17.90 -13.72
C GLY A 488 -17.17 16.98 -14.93
N LEU A 489 -18.42 16.77 -15.36
CA LEU A 489 -18.75 15.96 -16.54
C LEU A 489 -18.66 16.77 -17.85
N PRO A 490 -18.38 16.09 -18.99
CA PRO A 490 -18.66 16.63 -20.32
C PRO A 490 -20.12 17.07 -20.46
N GLU A 491 -20.39 18.13 -21.23
CA GLU A 491 -21.75 18.65 -21.43
C GLU A 491 -22.78 17.59 -21.91
N PRO A 492 -22.46 16.67 -22.85
CA PRO A 492 -23.41 15.63 -23.25
C PRO A 492 -23.79 14.68 -22.12
N ASP A 493 -22.80 14.26 -21.31
CA ASP A 493 -23.03 13.37 -20.16
C ASP A 493 -23.84 14.07 -19.08
N ARG A 494 -23.50 15.33 -18.76
CA ARG A 494 -24.24 16.17 -17.82
C ARG A 494 -25.71 16.34 -18.24
N ALA A 495 -25.95 16.70 -19.50
CA ALA A 495 -27.29 16.88 -20.04
C ALA A 495 -28.10 15.58 -19.92
N ALA A 496 -27.53 14.43 -20.30
CA ALA A 496 -28.17 13.13 -20.18
C ALA A 496 -28.50 12.76 -18.72
N ARG A 497 -27.66 13.11 -17.73
CA ARG A 497 -27.99 12.89 -16.31
C ARG A 497 -29.15 13.78 -15.84
N LEU A 498 -29.18 15.06 -16.24
CA LEU A 498 -30.26 15.99 -15.88
C LEU A 498 -31.60 15.62 -16.56
N GLU A 499 -31.57 15.06 -17.76
CA GLU A 499 -32.76 14.54 -18.44
C GLU A 499 -33.29 13.25 -17.78
N ALA A 500 -32.39 12.35 -17.36
CA ALA A 500 -32.76 11.08 -16.72
C ALA A 500 -33.35 11.24 -15.29
N LEU A 501 -33.04 12.35 -14.60
CA LEU A 501 -33.68 12.73 -13.34
C LEU A 501 -33.98 14.24 -13.33
N PRO A 502 -35.11 14.66 -13.92
CA PRO A 502 -35.50 16.07 -13.97
C PRO A 502 -35.63 16.66 -12.57
N PRO A 503 -35.20 17.92 -12.34
CA PRO A 503 -35.32 18.58 -11.05
C PRO A 503 -36.77 18.64 -10.54
N GLN A 504 -36.99 18.10 -9.34
CA GLN A 504 -38.24 18.17 -8.59
C GLN A 504 -38.13 19.15 -7.43
N ASP A 505 -39.26 19.76 -7.06
CA ASP A 505 -39.42 20.59 -5.86
C ASP A 505 -39.36 19.69 -4.62
N LEU A 506 -38.25 19.78 -3.87
CA LEU A 506 -38.05 19.09 -2.59
C LEU A 506 -38.31 20.03 -1.42
N THR A 507 -37.99 21.31 -1.61
CA THR A 507 -38.28 22.44 -0.74
C THR A 507 -38.55 23.69 -1.59
N PRO A 508 -39.20 24.73 -1.05
CA PRO A 508 -39.40 26.02 -1.75
C PRO A 508 -38.13 26.75 -2.23
N TYR A 509 -36.94 26.23 -1.92
CA TYR A 509 -35.64 26.75 -2.37
C TYR A 509 -34.98 25.90 -3.46
N THR A 510 -35.49 24.69 -3.75
CA THR A 510 -34.88 23.78 -4.73
C THR A 510 -34.88 24.40 -6.13
N LEU A 511 -33.72 24.44 -6.80
CA LEU A 511 -33.65 24.85 -8.20
C LEU A 511 -34.33 23.81 -9.11
N THR A 512 -35.51 24.15 -9.62
CA THR A 512 -36.32 23.28 -10.50
C THR A 512 -36.14 23.58 -12.00
N SER A 513 -35.67 24.78 -12.36
CA SER A 513 -35.41 25.12 -13.77
C SER A 513 -34.11 24.48 -14.28
N PRO A 514 -34.11 23.75 -15.41
CA PRO A 514 -32.89 23.24 -16.02
C PRO A 514 -31.85 24.34 -16.34
N ALA A 515 -32.30 25.57 -16.63
CA ALA A 515 -31.41 26.71 -16.89
C ALA A 515 -30.73 27.22 -15.61
N GLU A 516 -31.45 27.22 -14.48
CA GLU A 516 -30.91 27.63 -13.17
C GLU A 516 -29.92 26.57 -12.66
N VAL A 517 -30.28 25.28 -12.75
CA VAL A 517 -29.38 24.17 -12.43
C VAL A 517 -28.12 24.23 -13.30
N THR A 518 -28.25 24.41 -14.62
CA THR A 518 -27.08 24.57 -15.52
C THR A 518 -26.20 25.76 -15.13
N THR A 519 -26.80 26.87 -14.69
CA THR A 519 -26.07 28.05 -14.21
C THR A 519 -25.32 27.77 -12.91
N ALA A 520 -25.95 27.06 -11.96
CA ALA A 520 -25.31 26.62 -10.72
C ALA A 520 -24.15 25.64 -10.97
N LEU A 521 -24.29 24.74 -11.94
CA LEU A 521 -23.24 23.80 -12.35
C LEU A 521 -22.04 24.50 -13.00
N ARG A 522 -22.26 25.55 -13.81
CA ARG A 522 -21.17 26.37 -14.36
C ARG A 522 -20.41 27.11 -13.26
N ARG A 523 -21.11 27.77 -12.34
CA ARG A 523 -20.48 28.40 -11.17
C ARG A 523 -19.66 27.39 -10.36
N ALA A 524 -20.18 26.18 -10.12
CA ALA A 524 -19.45 25.13 -9.41
C ALA A 524 -18.18 24.65 -10.14
N ALA A 525 -18.16 24.70 -11.48
CA ALA A 525 -16.96 24.43 -12.27
C ALA A 525 -15.93 25.57 -12.15
N ASP A 526 -16.38 26.82 -12.26
CA ASP A 526 -15.54 28.02 -12.24
C ASP A 526 -14.93 28.29 -10.85
N ASP A 527 -15.73 28.17 -9.78
CA ASP A 527 -15.32 28.38 -8.39
C ASP A 527 -14.55 27.19 -7.79
N GLY A 528 -14.70 26.00 -8.39
CA GLY A 528 -14.13 24.74 -7.92
C GLY A 528 -14.73 24.20 -6.62
N PHE A 529 -15.91 24.70 -6.22
CA PHE A 529 -16.71 24.21 -5.10
C PHE A 529 -18.20 24.46 -5.39
N ALA A 530 -19.10 23.78 -4.67
CA ALA A 530 -20.52 24.15 -4.68
C ALA A 530 -21.03 24.33 -3.25
N LEU A 531 -21.73 25.44 -3.02
CA LEU A 531 -22.61 25.62 -1.88
C LEU A 531 -24.05 25.30 -2.31
N VAL A 532 -24.77 24.57 -1.46
CA VAL A 532 -26.21 24.34 -1.58
C VAL A 532 -26.85 24.66 -0.24
N GLU A 533 -27.97 25.39 -0.27
CA GLU A 533 -28.66 25.88 0.92
C GLU A 533 -30.15 25.60 0.82
N GLN A 534 -30.64 24.83 1.77
CA GLN A 534 -32.03 24.46 2.00
C GLN A 534 -32.74 23.71 0.86
N GLU A 535 -32.08 23.45 -0.28
CA GLU A 535 -32.67 22.82 -1.47
C GLU A 535 -33.02 21.33 -1.33
N LEU A 536 -32.44 20.63 -0.35
CA LEU A 536 -32.71 19.22 -0.06
C LEU A 536 -33.61 19.05 1.18
N GLU A 537 -33.32 19.83 2.23
CA GLU A 537 -34.00 19.80 3.53
C GLU A 537 -33.98 21.23 4.07
N ILE A 538 -35.11 21.69 4.62
CA ILE A 538 -35.20 23.03 5.26
C ILE A 538 -34.21 23.10 6.42
N GLY A 539 -33.45 24.20 6.48
CA GLY A 539 -32.42 24.37 7.50
C GLY A 539 -31.12 23.58 7.27
N LEU A 540 -30.91 22.93 6.11
CA LEU A 540 -29.64 22.28 5.76
C LEU A 540 -28.77 23.19 4.87
N ARG A 541 -27.51 23.43 5.24
CA ARG A 541 -26.49 24.02 4.36
C ARG A 541 -25.38 23.00 4.11
N SER A 542 -24.85 22.94 2.90
CA SER A 542 -23.71 22.09 2.59
C SER A 542 -22.75 22.73 1.59
N LEU A 543 -21.46 22.57 1.85
CA LEU A 543 -20.35 23.01 1.00
C LEU A 543 -19.55 21.78 0.56
N ALA A 544 -19.30 21.64 -0.75
CA ALA A 544 -18.56 20.52 -1.31
C ALA A 544 -17.44 20.95 -2.27
N VAL A 545 -16.41 20.12 -2.38
CA VAL A 545 -15.28 20.25 -3.33
C VAL A 545 -15.04 18.90 -4.03
N PRO A 546 -14.48 18.90 -5.26
CA PRO A 546 -14.19 17.66 -5.96
C PRO A 546 -13.00 16.93 -5.32
N VAL A 547 -12.98 15.61 -5.48
CA VAL A 547 -11.80 14.75 -5.36
C VAL A 547 -11.51 14.21 -6.75
N ARG A 548 -10.32 14.52 -7.27
CA ARG A 548 -9.90 14.24 -8.63
C ARG A 548 -8.98 13.02 -8.72
N ASP A 549 -9.09 12.29 -9.83
CA ASP A 549 -8.09 11.29 -10.20
C ASP A 549 -6.83 11.94 -10.80
N ARG A 550 -5.80 11.14 -11.10
CA ARG A 550 -4.53 11.62 -11.70
C ARG A 550 -4.70 12.28 -13.07
N GLY A 551 -5.85 12.10 -13.73
CA GLY A 551 -6.22 12.79 -14.96
C GLY A 551 -6.95 14.12 -14.73
N GLY A 552 -7.12 14.56 -13.47
CA GLY A 552 -7.82 15.79 -13.09
C GLY A 552 -9.34 15.68 -13.12
N ARG A 553 -9.92 14.50 -13.44
CA ARG A 553 -11.36 14.29 -13.50
C ARG A 553 -11.92 14.08 -12.10
N ALA A 554 -13.03 14.74 -11.76
CA ALA A 554 -13.71 14.53 -10.48
C ALA A 554 -14.31 13.11 -10.43
N VAL A 555 -13.85 12.29 -9.48
CA VAL A 555 -14.32 10.91 -9.28
C VAL A 555 -15.17 10.75 -8.02
N ALA A 556 -15.00 11.65 -7.06
CA ALA A 556 -15.83 11.79 -5.88
C ALA A 556 -15.92 13.28 -5.48
N ALA A 557 -16.70 13.58 -4.45
CA ALA A 557 -16.71 14.89 -3.81
C ALA A 557 -16.75 14.73 -2.29
N VAL A 558 -15.98 15.56 -1.57
CA VAL A 558 -16.05 15.70 -0.11
C VAL A 558 -16.97 16.87 0.20
N ASN A 559 -17.82 16.75 1.23
CA ASN A 559 -18.56 17.87 1.79
C ASN A 559 -18.39 18.03 3.29
N VAL A 560 -18.77 19.22 3.75
CA VAL A 560 -19.31 19.44 5.10
C VAL A 560 -20.81 19.70 4.99
N ALA A 561 -21.56 19.25 6.00
CA ALA A 561 -22.99 19.47 6.14
C ALA A 561 -23.27 20.01 7.55
N LEU A 562 -24.00 21.13 7.61
CA LEU A 562 -24.24 21.93 8.81
C LEU A 562 -25.65 22.54 8.78
N HIS A 563 -26.11 23.05 9.91
CA HIS A 563 -27.39 23.79 9.95
C HIS A 563 -27.27 25.14 9.24
N ALA A 564 -28.31 25.55 8.51
CA ALA A 564 -28.44 26.88 7.93
C ALA A 564 -28.84 27.87 9.04
N GLY A 565 -27.85 28.22 9.87
CA GLY A 565 -27.98 29.21 10.94
C GLY A 565 -27.96 30.66 10.45
N PRO A 566 -27.76 31.65 11.36
CA PRO A 566 -27.78 33.07 11.02
C PRO A 566 -26.56 33.54 10.20
N ASP A 567 -25.50 32.74 10.12
CA ASP A 567 -24.29 33.07 9.35
C ASP A 567 -24.59 33.10 7.86
N SER A 568 -23.93 34.00 7.13
CA SER A 568 -24.14 34.11 5.68
C SER A 568 -23.48 32.96 4.89
N PRO A 569 -23.97 32.66 3.68
CA PRO A 569 -23.34 31.73 2.73
C PRO A 569 -21.83 31.98 2.58
N GLU A 570 -21.44 33.24 2.42
CA GLU A 570 -20.06 33.68 2.21
C GLU A 570 -19.19 33.45 3.46
N HIS A 571 -19.76 33.63 4.65
CA HIS A 571 -19.07 33.33 5.91
C HIS A 571 -18.79 31.83 6.03
N THR A 572 -19.76 30.97 5.72
CA THR A 572 -19.57 29.51 5.68
C THR A 572 -18.47 29.12 4.68
N VAL A 573 -18.46 29.71 3.48
CA VAL A 573 -17.41 29.47 2.48
C VAL A 573 -16.04 29.89 3.02
N ALA A 574 -15.91 31.11 3.56
CA ALA A 574 -14.64 31.62 4.08
C ALA A 574 -14.07 30.77 5.23
N ALA A 575 -14.93 30.30 6.14
CA ALA A 575 -14.53 29.49 7.28
C ALA A 575 -14.19 28.03 6.91
N MET A 576 -14.99 27.40 6.04
CA MET A 576 -14.93 25.95 5.80
C MET A 576 -14.10 25.54 4.58
N LEU A 577 -14.09 26.35 3.51
CA LEU A 577 -13.47 25.99 2.24
C LEU A 577 -11.97 25.67 2.34
N PRO A 578 -11.14 26.36 3.14
CA PRO A 578 -9.72 26.02 3.27
C PRO A 578 -9.48 24.62 3.84
N ALA A 579 -10.17 24.27 4.93
CA ALA A 579 -10.08 22.94 5.56
C ALA A 579 -10.61 21.84 4.63
N LEU A 580 -11.72 22.12 3.94
CA LEU A 580 -12.36 21.22 2.99
C LEU A 580 -11.47 20.94 1.77
N ARG A 581 -10.86 21.98 1.18
CA ARG A 581 -9.86 21.82 0.09
C ARG A 581 -8.62 21.06 0.56
N ALA A 582 -8.12 21.33 1.76
CA ALA A 582 -6.99 20.59 2.34
C ALA A 582 -7.32 19.10 2.59
N CYS A 583 -8.57 18.80 2.96
CA CYS A 583 -9.06 17.42 3.06
C CYS A 583 -9.06 16.72 1.70
N ALA A 584 -9.67 17.33 0.69
CA ALA A 584 -9.70 16.79 -0.67
C ALA A 584 -8.29 16.55 -1.23
N ALA A 585 -7.37 17.52 -1.12
CA ALA A 585 -6.00 17.37 -1.60
C ALA A 585 -5.23 16.20 -0.95
N ARG A 586 -5.50 15.89 0.33
CA ARG A 586 -4.93 14.69 0.98
C ARG A 586 -5.54 13.40 0.45
N VAL A 587 -6.86 13.36 0.24
CA VAL A 587 -7.55 12.21 -0.38
C VAL A 587 -7.06 12.01 -1.82
N GLU A 588 -6.88 13.08 -2.60
CA GLU A 588 -6.31 13.05 -3.96
C GLU A 588 -4.87 12.53 -3.97
N THR A 589 -4.05 12.93 -3.00
CA THR A 589 -2.67 12.43 -2.84
C THR A 589 -2.66 10.92 -2.57
N ASP A 590 -3.44 10.45 -1.60
CA ASP A 590 -3.54 9.03 -1.26
C ASP A 590 -4.16 8.21 -2.41
N LEU A 591 -5.21 8.73 -3.06
CA LEU A 591 -5.82 8.14 -4.25
C LEU A 591 -4.81 8.03 -5.39
N ALA A 592 -3.99 9.05 -5.65
CA ALA A 592 -2.95 8.99 -6.67
C ALA A 592 -1.92 7.89 -6.39
N MET A 593 -1.59 7.64 -5.12
CA MET A 593 -0.65 6.57 -4.73
C MET A 593 -1.20 5.16 -4.98
N VAL A 594 -2.46 4.91 -4.61
CA VAL A 594 -3.11 3.60 -4.84
C VAL A 594 -3.47 3.39 -6.32
N SER A 595 -3.95 4.43 -7.01
CA SER A 595 -4.42 4.35 -8.40
C SER A 595 -3.32 4.32 -9.47
N ALA A 596 -2.04 4.31 -9.08
CA ALA A 596 -0.91 4.39 -10.02
C ALA A 596 -0.89 3.26 -11.07
N HIS A 597 -1.23 2.03 -10.65
CA HIS A 597 -1.17 0.84 -11.52
C HIS A 597 -2.46 -0.01 -11.52
N ALA A 598 -3.45 0.32 -10.67
CA ALA A 598 -4.74 -0.35 -10.59
C ALA A 598 -5.88 0.67 -10.43
N PRO A 599 -7.11 0.39 -10.88
CA PRO A 599 -8.26 1.21 -10.49
C PRO A 599 -8.55 1.05 -8.98
N VAL A 600 -9.02 2.12 -8.34
CA VAL A 600 -9.47 2.08 -6.94
C VAL A 600 -10.98 1.85 -6.91
N GLU A 601 -11.42 0.86 -6.14
CA GLU A 601 -12.85 0.59 -5.92
C GLU A 601 -13.48 1.68 -5.05
N THR A 602 -14.75 2.01 -5.28
CA THR A 602 -15.41 3.13 -4.56
C THR A 602 -15.69 2.84 -3.08
N GLY A 603 -15.71 1.57 -2.69
CA GLY A 603 -16.48 1.09 -1.54
C GLY A 603 -17.88 0.66 -1.94
#